data_AF-A0A2V5H1D8-F1
#
_entry.id   AF-A0A2V5H1D8-F1
#
_cell.length_a   1.000
_cell.length_b   1.000
_cell.length_c   1.000
_cell.angle_alpha   90.00
_cell.angle_beta   90.00
_cell.angle_gamma   90.00
#
_symmetry.space_group_name_H-M   'P 1'
#
loop_
_entity.id
_entity.type
_entity.pdbx_description
1 polymer ?
#
loop_
_entity_poly.entity_id
_entity_poly.type
_entity_poly.pdbx_seq_one_letter_code
_entity_poly.pdbx_strand_id
1 'polypeptide(L)'
;MQSHLHHRHHEPTTTTTTTTTKTLPSQKPTPQETPYTLPHQTTWLNLATYTTLHHETFNIYTHLLPALCFPALAVFSRLPRLHILSSTACLLLSAAYHANNGHSAYALKADYCGILGLLVSNFVTGLHYAFGPIEGEGRRWRDVYLAVTILLTLPSLGLHLHPAASSAPIPTTTTTTTTTTTECAGGSGTTIGSSSIVKSAARSDPHRTLRVTALIFTGLSALVPITHLYLLHDARYLLAVGVGWYTLEGLALILGAVVYLNKIPERWYPHSKVFMLWSSHAFWHVLVLVGMVAHTMGLACAMGLEAGRD
;
A
#
# COMPACT_ATOMS: atom_id res chain seq x y z
N MET A 1 83.69 12.11 -27.62
CA MET A 1 82.85 12.97 -26.76
C MET A 1 81.42 12.44 -26.83
N GLN A 2 80.77 12.33 -25.68
CA GLN A 2 79.63 11.47 -25.34
C GLN A 2 78.43 11.51 -26.33
N SER A 3 77.90 10.33 -26.69
CA SER A 3 76.54 10.18 -27.22
C SER A 3 75.55 10.03 -26.05
N HIS A 4 74.78 11.08 -25.78
CA HIS A 4 73.66 11.02 -24.84
C HIS A 4 72.54 10.12 -25.41
N LEU A 5 72.32 8.96 -24.77
CA LEU A 5 71.12 8.14 -24.97
C LEU A 5 69.97 8.78 -24.16
N HIS A 6 68.99 9.35 -24.86
CA HIS A 6 67.70 9.72 -24.29
C HIS A 6 66.87 8.44 -24.09
N HIS A 7 66.69 8.01 -22.84
CA HIS A 7 65.74 6.96 -22.50
C HIS A 7 64.32 7.54 -22.63
N ARG A 8 63.57 7.17 -23.67
CA ARG A 8 62.12 7.42 -23.71
C ARG A 8 61.47 6.57 -22.62
N HIS A 9 60.87 7.20 -21.63
CA HIS A 9 59.89 6.55 -20.78
C HIS A 9 58.65 6.23 -21.65
N HIS A 10 58.34 4.95 -21.82
CA HIS A 10 57.05 4.55 -22.38
C HIS A 10 55.99 4.74 -21.30
N GLU A 11 55.10 5.71 -21.51
CA GLU A 11 53.91 5.92 -20.69
C GLU A 11 52.95 4.73 -20.89
N PRO A 12 52.43 4.10 -19.82
CA PRO A 12 51.49 2.99 -19.96
C PRO A 12 50.16 3.48 -20.56
N THR A 13 49.82 2.98 -21.74
CA THR A 13 48.56 3.27 -22.41
C THR A 13 47.42 2.54 -21.70
N THR A 14 46.47 3.28 -21.10
CA THR A 14 45.24 2.69 -20.54
C THR A 14 44.12 2.81 -21.56
N THR A 15 43.56 1.67 -22.00
CA THR A 15 42.42 1.64 -22.93
C THR A 15 41.17 1.19 -22.19
N THR A 16 40.15 2.05 -22.14
CA THR A 16 38.85 1.74 -21.54
C THR A 16 37.80 1.56 -22.64
N THR A 17 37.24 0.36 -22.75
CA THR A 17 36.16 0.05 -23.70
C THR A 17 34.86 -0.11 -22.92
N THR A 18 33.85 0.70 -23.26
CA THR A 18 32.51 0.59 -22.68
C THR A 18 31.56 -0.01 -23.71
N THR A 19 31.05 -1.21 -23.45
CA THR A 19 30.08 -1.88 -24.32
C THR A 19 28.71 -1.89 -23.65
N THR A 20 27.71 -1.33 -24.31
CA THR A 20 26.32 -1.36 -23.84
C THR A 20 25.54 -2.40 -24.64
N THR A 21 25.18 -3.51 -24.00
CA THR A 21 24.39 -4.56 -24.64
C THR A 21 22.97 -4.55 -24.07
N LYS A 22 21.98 -4.37 -24.95
CA LYS A 22 20.55 -4.51 -24.61
C LYS A 22 20.18 -5.98 -24.79
N THR A 23 20.03 -6.73 -23.70
CA THR A 23 19.58 -8.14 -23.76
C THR A 23 18.07 -8.25 -23.46
N LEU A 24 17.39 -9.14 -24.18
CA LEU A 24 16.00 -9.55 -23.88
C LEU A 24 16.01 -10.33 -22.56
N PRO A 25 15.04 -10.16 -21.65
CA PRO A 25 15.18 -10.65 -20.28
C PRO A 25 14.90 -12.15 -20.21
N SER A 26 15.95 -12.94 -20.01
CA SER A 26 15.85 -14.25 -19.36
C SER A 26 16.48 -14.13 -17.97
N GLN A 27 15.79 -13.45 -17.06
CA GLN A 27 15.83 -13.72 -15.62
C GLN A 27 14.86 -12.78 -14.92
N LYS A 28 13.92 -13.39 -14.19
CA LYS A 28 13.25 -12.75 -13.06
C LYS A 28 14.36 -12.06 -12.23
N PRO A 29 14.24 -10.77 -11.87
CA PRO A 29 15.27 -10.09 -11.11
C PRO A 29 15.65 -10.97 -9.93
N THR A 30 16.95 -11.21 -9.74
CA THR A 30 17.47 -12.01 -8.63
C THR A 30 16.75 -11.53 -7.38
N PRO A 31 16.02 -12.40 -6.66
CA PRO A 31 15.35 -12.00 -5.44
C PRO A 31 16.40 -11.29 -4.60
N GLN A 32 16.11 -10.07 -4.16
CA GLN A 32 16.91 -9.39 -3.15
C GLN A 32 17.19 -10.44 -2.08
N GLU A 33 18.46 -10.79 -1.84
CA GLU A 33 18.82 -11.86 -0.90
C GLU A 33 18.38 -11.42 0.49
N THR A 34 17.13 -11.73 0.81
CA THR A 34 16.58 -11.49 2.13
C THR A 34 17.03 -12.68 2.97
N PRO A 35 17.49 -12.48 4.21
CA PRO A 35 17.78 -13.58 5.13
C PRO A 35 16.52 -14.40 5.48
N TYR A 36 15.36 -13.99 4.98
CA TYR A 36 14.08 -14.65 5.15
C TYR A 36 13.85 -15.61 3.98
N THR A 37 13.98 -16.90 4.23
CA THR A 37 13.63 -17.96 3.28
C THR A 37 12.15 -17.90 2.97
N LEU A 38 11.79 -17.41 1.78
CA LEU A 38 10.45 -17.59 1.24
C LEU A 38 10.21 -19.08 0.99
N PRO A 39 9.04 -19.63 1.37
CA PRO A 39 8.58 -20.90 0.84
C PRO A 39 8.62 -20.86 -0.69
N HIS A 40 8.99 -21.96 -1.34
CA HIS A 40 9.10 -22.05 -2.80
C HIS A 40 7.82 -21.61 -3.54
N GLN A 41 6.66 -21.64 -2.87
CA GLN A 41 5.41 -20.99 -3.26
C GLN A 41 4.58 -20.58 -2.02
N THR A 42 4.36 -19.29 -1.82
CA THR A 42 3.36 -18.76 -0.85
C THR A 42 1.98 -18.69 -1.52
N THR A 43 1.00 -19.37 -0.93
CA THR A 43 -0.42 -19.32 -1.33
C THR A 43 -1.29 -19.25 -0.08
N TRP A 44 -2.54 -18.77 -0.20
CA TRP A 44 -3.48 -18.72 0.93
C TRP A 44 -3.84 -20.10 1.50
N LEU A 45 -3.59 -21.19 0.77
CA LEU A 45 -3.80 -22.57 1.20
C LEU A 45 -2.57 -23.18 1.89
N ASN A 46 -1.37 -22.67 1.61
CA ASN A 46 -0.14 -23.28 2.09
C ASN A 46 0.12 -22.90 3.55
N LEU A 47 0.22 -23.89 4.44
CA LEU A 47 0.53 -23.68 5.85
C LEU A 47 1.87 -22.94 6.06
N ALA A 48 2.86 -23.20 5.21
CA ALA A 48 4.17 -22.54 5.27
C ALA A 48 4.07 -21.01 5.09
N THR A 49 3.04 -20.50 4.41
CA THR A 49 2.76 -19.06 4.31
C THR A 49 2.49 -18.41 5.66
N TYR A 50 1.96 -19.17 6.62
CA TYR A 50 1.61 -18.64 7.95
C TYR A 50 2.66 -18.99 8.99
N THR A 51 3.36 -20.12 8.83
CA THR A 51 4.32 -20.59 9.85
C THR A 51 5.77 -20.17 9.62
N THR A 52 6.07 -19.51 8.50
CA THR A 52 7.42 -19.03 8.19
C THR A 52 7.49 -17.51 8.17
N LEU A 53 8.66 -16.96 8.54
CA LEU A 53 8.89 -15.51 8.56
C LEU A 53 9.38 -15.03 7.18
N HIS A 54 8.66 -14.09 6.58
CA HIS A 54 8.94 -13.48 5.29
C HIS A 54 8.41 -12.04 5.21
N HIS A 55 8.74 -11.32 4.13
CA HIS A 55 8.42 -9.89 3.99
C HIS A 55 6.90 -9.58 3.97
N GLU A 56 6.07 -10.55 3.59
CA GLU A 56 4.60 -10.43 3.66
C GLU A 56 3.99 -10.84 5.01
N THR A 57 4.75 -11.43 5.94
CA THR A 57 4.20 -11.98 7.20
C THR A 57 3.40 -10.94 7.96
N PHE A 58 3.96 -9.76 8.19
CA PHE A 58 3.23 -8.71 8.91
C PHE A 58 2.04 -8.18 8.13
N ASN A 59 2.13 -8.06 6.80
CA ASN A 59 0.99 -7.64 5.98
C ASN A 59 -0.21 -8.61 6.11
N ILE A 60 0.07 -9.92 6.20
CA ILE A 60 -0.95 -10.95 6.43
C ILE A 60 -1.53 -10.81 7.84
N TYR A 61 -0.69 -10.85 8.87
CA TYR A 61 -1.14 -10.95 10.26
C TYR A 61 -1.83 -9.68 10.77
N THR A 62 -1.45 -8.49 10.28
CA THR A 62 -2.15 -7.25 10.63
C THR A 62 -3.61 -7.30 10.24
N HIS A 63 -3.99 -7.98 9.16
CA HIS A 63 -5.39 -8.10 8.74
C HIS A 63 -6.07 -9.38 9.19
N LEU A 64 -5.36 -10.51 9.17
CA LEU A 64 -5.92 -11.81 9.50
C LEU A 64 -6.38 -11.88 10.97
N LEU A 65 -5.59 -11.38 11.92
CA LEU A 65 -5.97 -11.44 13.33
C LEU A 65 -7.23 -10.61 13.62
N PRO A 66 -7.32 -9.33 13.23
CA PRO A 66 -8.54 -8.55 13.42
C PRO A 66 -9.74 -9.12 12.64
N ALA A 67 -9.52 -9.70 11.45
CA ALA A 67 -10.60 -10.35 10.70
C ALA A 67 -11.26 -11.51 11.47
N LEU A 68 -10.49 -12.23 12.29
CA LEU A 68 -11.00 -13.29 13.16
C LEU A 68 -11.69 -12.72 14.42
N CYS A 69 -11.27 -11.55 14.89
CA CYS A 69 -11.85 -10.90 16.07
C CYS A 69 -13.13 -10.11 15.77
N PHE A 70 -13.24 -9.44 14.62
CA PHE A 70 -14.39 -8.60 14.26
C PHE A 70 -15.74 -9.34 14.32
N PRO A 71 -15.87 -10.59 13.86
CA PRO A 71 -17.11 -11.36 14.02
C PRO A 71 -17.52 -11.59 15.47
N ALA A 72 -16.57 -11.67 16.42
CA ALA A 72 -16.90 -11.76 17.84
C ALA A 72 -17.59 -10.47 18.34
N LEU A 73 -17.18 -9.30 17.83
CA LEU A 73 -17.89 -8.04 18.11
C LEU A 73 -19.36 -8.10 17.65
N ALA A 74 -19.68 -8.84 16.58
CA ALA A 74 -21.05 -9.03 16.12
C ALA A 74 -21.96 -9.75 17.13
N VAL A 75 -21.36 -10.61 17.96
CA VAL A 75 -22.08 -11.39 18.97
C VAL A 75 -22.30 -10.56 20.23
N PHE A 76 -21.29 -9.77 20.63
CA PHE A 76 -21.28 -9.09 21.93
C PHE A 76 -21.65 -7.60 21.88
N SER A 77 -21.84 -7.03 20.69
CA SER A 77 -22.20 -5.62 20.53
C SER A 77 -23.44 -5.44 19.65
N ARG A 78 -24.06 -4.27 19.76
CA ARG A 78 -25.18 -3.87 18.89
C ARG A 78 -24.72 -3.18 17.60
N LEU A 79 -23.42 -3.23 17.30
CA LEU A 79 -22.84 -2.52 16.17
C LEU A 79 -23.53 -2.92 14.84
N PRO A 80 -23.56 -2.02 13.84
CA PRO A 80 -24.26 -2.28 12.60
C PRO A 80 -23.65 -3.49 11.87
N ARG A 81 -24.47 -4.49 11.57
CA ARG A 81 -24.02 -5.71 10.87
C ARG A 81 -23.30 -5.41 9.56
N LEU A 82 -23.74 -4.36 8.85
CA LEU A 82 -23.10 -3.91 7.61
C LEU A 82 -21.64 -3.48 7.83
N HIS A 83 -21.35 -2.72 8.89
CA HIS A 83 -19.99 -2.31 9.23
C HIS A 83 -19.12 -3.52 9.60
N ILE A 84 -19.67 -4.46 10.38
CA ILE A 84 -18.91 -5.66 10.80
C ILE A 84 -18.60 -6.57 9.60
N LEU A 85 -19.60 -6.84 8.75
CA LEU A 85 -19.43 -7.71 7.59
C LEU A 85 -18.46 -7.10 6.56
N SER A 86 -18.61 -5.81 6.25
CA SER A 86 -17.72 -5.11 5.31
C SER A 86 -16.29 -5.00 5.84
N SER A 87 -16.12 -4.70 7.14
CA SER A 87 -14.82 -4.71 7.82
C SER A 87 -14.16 -6.08 7.75
N THR A 88 -14.87 -7.12 8.14
CA THR A 88 -14.37 -8.51 8.09
C THR A 88 -13.98 -8.90 6.67
N ALA A 89 -14.84 -8.62 5.69
CA ALA A 89 -14.57 -8.93 4.29
C ALA A 89 -13.34 -8.18 3.76
N CYS A 90 -13.21 -6.89 4.04
CA CYS A 90 -12.05 -6.09 3.62
C CYS A 90 -10.74 -6.67 4.18
N LEU A 91 -10.71 -6.97 5.49
CA LEU A 91 -9.53 -7.53 6.15
C LEU A 91 -9.18 -8.93 5.60
N LEU A 92 -10.17 -9.81 5.39
CA LEU A 92 -9.94 -11.14 4.84
C LEU A 92 -9.43 -11.09 3.39
N LEU A 93 -10.00 -10.22 2.55
CA LEU A 93 -9.57 -10.05 1.16
C LEU A 93 -8.13 -9.54 1.10
N SER A 94 -7.76 -8.61 1.97
CA SER A 94 -6.39 -8.11 2.07
C SER A 94 -5.41 -9.19 2.55
N ALA A 95 -5.76 -9.91 3.62
CA ALA A 95 -4.94 -11.02 4.12
C ALA A 95 -4.75 -12.12 3.04
N ALA A 96 -5.80 -12.46 2.30
CA ALA A 96 -5.75 -13.44 1.22
C ALA A 96 -4.85 -12.99 0.05
N TYR A 97 -4.88 -11.70 -0.29
CA TYR A 97 -3.99 -11.13 -1.32
C TYR A 97 -2.52 -11.27 -0.92
N HIS A 98 -2.17 -10.88 0.31
CA HIS A 98 -0.80 -10.96 0.82
C HIS A 98 -0.33 -12.40 1.00
N ALA A 99 -1.20 -13.31 1.45
CA ALA A 99 -0.90 -14.74 1.53
C ALA A 99 -0.61 -15.35 0.15
N ASN A 100 -1.16 -14.77 -0.93
CA ASN A 100 -0.84 -15.17 -2.29
C ASN A 100 0.41 -14.51 -2.88
N ASN A 101 1.01 -13.55 -2.17
CA ASN A 101 2.24 -12.85 -2.55
C ASN A 101 2.27 -12.38 -4.02
N GLY A 102 1.15 -11.82 -4.49
CA GLY A 102 1.05 -11.28 -5.85
C GLY A 102 0.91 -12.32 -6.98
N HIS A 103 0.69 -13.61 -6.70
CA HIS A 103 0.49 -14.63 -7.74
C HIS A 103 -0.85 -14.54 -8.49
N SER A 104 -1.80 -13.72 -8.02
CA SER A 104 -3.14 -13.59 -8.63
C SER A 104 -3.54 -12.13 -8.79
N ALA A 105 -3.74 -11.72 -10.05
CA ALA A 105 -4.34 -10.43 -10.38
C ALA A 105 -5.77 -10.31 -9.84
N TYR A 106 -6.51 -11.42 -9.76
CA TYR A 106 -7.86 -11.44 -9.19
C TYR A 106 -7.84 -11.16 -7.68
N ALA A 107 -6.85 -11.68 -6.96
CA ALA A 107 -6.71 -11.41 -5.52
C ALA A 107 -6.43 -9.92 -5.27
N LEU A 108 -5.58 -9.29 -6.09
CA LEU A 108 -5.33 -7.85 -6.02
C LEU A 108 -6.61 -7.05 -6.29
N LYS A 109 -7.38 -7.42 -7.33
CA LYS A 109 -8.66 -6.76 -7.63
C LYS A 109 -9.66 -6.92 -6.50
N ALA A 110 -9.74 -8.10 -5.89
CA ALA A 110 -10.63 -8.38 -4.79
C ALA A 110 -10.28 -7.56 -3.54
N ASP A 111 -9.00 -7.42 -3.21
CA ASP A 111 -8.52 -6.54 -2.12
C ASP A 111 -8.99 -5.09 -2.31
N TYR A 112 -8.81 -4.53 -3.51
CA TYR A 112 -9.32 -3.19 -3.82
C TYR A 112 -10.85 -3.08 -3.76
N CYS A 113 -11.58 -4.10 -4.21
CA CYS A 113 -13.03 -4.15 -4.05
C CYS A 113 -13.43 -4.18 -2.56
N GLY A 114 -12.65 -4.85 -1.71
CA GLY A 114 -12.83 -4.86 -0.26
C GLY A 114 -12.71 -3.46 0.33
N ILE A 115 -11.67 -2.71 -0.04
CA ILE A 115 -11.45 -1.32 0.40
C ILE A 115 -12.62 -0.42 -0.02
N LEU A 116 -13.05 -0.50 -1.28
CA LEU A 116 -14.18 0.28 -1.79
C LEU A 116 -15.50 -0.08 -1.08
N GLY A 117 -15.73 -1.37 -0.85
CA GLY A 117 -16.92 -1.86 -0.15
C GLY A 117 -16.97 -1.39 1.31
N LEU A 118 -15.82 -1.43 2.01
CA LEU A 118 -15.70 -0.89 3.38
C LEU A 118 -15.96 0.62 3.40
N LEU A 119 -15.36 1.38 2.49
CA LEU A 119 -15.56 2.82 2.37
C LEU A 119 -17.05 3.17 2.23
N VAL A 120 -17.75 2.57 1.27
CA VAL A 120 -19.19 2.81 1.07
C VAL A 120 -19.99 2.41 2.31
N SER A 121 -19.68 1.26 2.92
CA SER A 121 -20.38 0.76 4.11
C SER A 121 -20.21 1.67 5.33
N ASN A 122 -19.02 2.24 5.51
CA ASN A 122 -18.73 3.22 6.56
C ASN A 122 -19.51 4.53 6.35
N PHE A 123 -19.62 5.02 5.11
CA PHE A 123 -20.49 6.15 4.81
C PHE A 123 -21.98 5.83 5.05
N VAL A 124 -22.46 4.66 4.62
CA VAL A 124 -23.84 4.21 4.86
C VAL A 124 -24.16 4.21 6.35
N THR A 125 -23.32 3.57 7.16
CA THR A 125 -23.56 3.45 8.60
C THR A 125 -23.36 4.79 9.33
N GLY A 126 -22.27 5.50 9.08
CA GLY A 126 -22.01 6.81 9.70
C GLY A 126 -23.09 7.83 9.40
N LEU A 127 -23.51 7.98 8.14
CA LEU A 127 -24.55 8.93 7.75
C LEU A 127 -25.94 8.51 8.27
N HIS A 128 -26.22 7.21 8.38
CA HIS A 128 -27.46 6.71 8.97
C HIS A 128 -27.64 7.19 10.41
N TYR A 129 -26.63 7.01 11.27
CA TYR A 129 -26.73 7.42 12.67
C TYR A 129 -26.52 8.93 12.88
N ALA A 130 -25.76 9.61 12.02
CA ALA A 130 -25.56 11.06 12.14
C ALA A 130 -26.80 11.88 11.74
N PHE A 131 -27.47 11.49 10.64
CA PHE A 131 -28.62 12.22 10.07
C PHE A 131 -29.97 11.56 10.38
N GLY A 132 -30.00 10.30 10.81
CA GLY A 132 -31.21 9.58 11.20
C GLY A 132 -32.04 10.27 12.30
N PRO A 133 -31.39 10.78 13.36
CA PRO A 133 -32.03 11.55 14.44
C PRO A 133 -32.76 12.84 14.00
N ILE A 134 -32.47 13.35 12.81
CA ILE A 134 -32.93 14.66 12.32
C ILE A 134 -34.26 14.49 11.59
N GLU A 135 -35.33 15.01 12.19
CA GLU A 135 -36.66 14.98 11.61
C GLU A 135 -36.78 15.87 10.36
N GLY A 136 -37.68 15.51 9.45
CA GLY A 136 -37.90 16.25 8.21
C GLY A 136 -36.84 15.95 7.14
N GLU A 137 -35.78 16.77 7.07
CA GLU A 137 -34.84 16.78 5.96
C GLU A 137 -33.62 15.84 6.10
N GLY A 138 -33.37 15.30 7.30
CA GLY A 138 -32.20 14.46 7.58
C GLY A 138 -32.04 13.26 6.63
N ARG A 139 -33.14 12.54 6.37
CA ARG A 139 -33.15 11.42 5.40
C ARG A 139 -32.80 11.86 3.99
N ARG A 140 -33.29 13.02 3.53
CA ARG A 140 -33.01 13.53 2.18
C ARG A 140 -31.53 13.83 2.02
N TRP A 141 -30.94 14.54 2.98
CA TRP A 141 -29.52 14.88 2.95
C TRP A 141 -28.63 13.66 3.09
N ARG A 142 -28.96 12.71 3.96
CA ARG A 142 -28.31 11.39 4.04
C ARG A 142 -28.25 10.73 2.67
N ASP A 143 -29.39 10.61 1.99
CA ASP A 143 -29.49 9.93 0.70
C ASP A 143 -28.70 10.66 -0.40
N VAL A 144 -28.69 12.00 -0.39
CA VAL A 144 -27.84 12.82 -1.26
C VAL A 144 -26.35 12.51 -1.03
N TYR A 145 -25.88 12.50 0.21
CA TYR A 145 -24.48 12.22 0.52
C TYR A 145 -24.08 10.79 0.17
N LEU A 146 -24.98 9.83 0.35
CA LEU A 146 -24.75 8.45 -0.09
C LEU A 146 -24.66 8.34 -1.61
N ALA A 147 -25.55 9.00 -2.35
CA ALA A 147 -25.48 9.05 -3.80
C ALA A 147 -24.17 9.66 -4.29
N VAL A 148 -23.74 10.78 -3.69
CA VAL A 148 -22.44 11.42 -3.98
C VAL A 148 -21.29 10.45 -3.70
N THR A 149 -21.28 9.78 -2.55
CA THR A 149 -20.22 8.83 -2.18
C THR A 149 -20.15 7.68 -3.19
N ILE A 150 -21.29 7.07 -3.53
CA ILE A 150 -21.35 5.98 -4.52
C ILE A 150 -20.80 6.48 -5.86
N LEU A 151 -21.25 7.64 -6.36
CA LEU A 151 -20.77 8.22 -7.61
C LEU A 151 -19.25 8.46 -7.60
N LEU A 152 -18.68 8.92 -6.50
CA LEU A 152 -17.23 9.11 -6.35
C LEU A 152 -16.45 7.79 -6.35
N THR A 153 -17.05 6.69 -5.89
CA THR A 153 -16.41 5.35 -5.90
C THR A 153 -16.44 4.65 -7.26
N LEU A 154 -17.40 4.97 -8.14
CA LEU A 154 -17.55 4.29 -9.43
C LEU A 154 -16.32 4.41 -10.35
N PRO A 155 -15.69 5.58 -10.54
CA PRO A 155 -14.45 5.70 -11.32
C PRO A 155 -13.32 4.86 -10.74
N SER A 156 -13.20 4.84 -9.41
CA SER A 156 -12.22 4.01 -8.71
C SER A 156 -12.49 2.54 -9.00
N LEU A 157 -13.72 2.06 -8.87
CA LEU A 157 -14.09 0.69 -9.18
C LEU A 157 -13.74 0.32 -10.64
N GLY A 158 -14.08 1.19 -11.59
CA GLY A 158 -13.74 1.01 -13.00
C GLY A 158 -12.24 0.87 -13.25
N LEU A 159 -11.42 1.74 -12.62
CA LEU A 159 -9.96 1.70 -12.74
C LEU A 159 -9.36 0.39 -12.21
N HIS A 160 -9.90 -0.15 -11.11
CA HIS A 160 -9.38 -1.38 -10.49
C HIS A 160 -9.84 -2.64 -11.21
N LEU A 161 -11.04 -2.63 -11.81
CA LEU A 161 -11.53 -3.76 -12.57
C LEU A 161 -10.95 -3.81 -14.00
N HIS A 162 -10.46 -2.67 -14.51
CA HIS A 162 -9.99 -2.53 -15.89
C HIS A 162 -8.93 -3.60 -16.29
N PRO A 163 -9.12 -4.33 -17.40
CA PRO A 163 -8.21 -5.39 -17.85
C PRO A 163 -6.77 -4.90 -18.12
N ALA A 164 -6.60 -3.71 -18.70
CA ALA A 164 -5.28 -3.21 -19.14
C ALA A 164 -4.38 -2.71 -18.00
N ALA A 165 -4.91 -2.52 -16.78
CA ALA A 165 -4.08 -2.22 -15.61
C ALA A 165 -3.17 -3.40 -15.21
N SER A 166 -3.37 -4.58 -15.82
CA SER A 166 -2.67 -5.84 -15.53
C SER A 166 -1.46 -6.09 -16.46
N SER A 167 -1.37 -5.40 -17.59
CA SER A 167 -0.37 -5.63 -18.64
C SER A 167 0.66 -4.51 -18.69
N ALA A 168 1.69 -4.59 -17.84
CA ALA A 168 2.87 -3.74 -18.04
C ALA A 168 3.87 -4.44 -18.98
N PRO A 169 4.59 -3.67 -19.82
CA PRO A 169 5.65 -4.20 -20.66
C PRO A 169 6.78 -4.80 -19.80
N ILE A 170 7.40 -5.85 -20.33
CA ILE A 170 8.46 -6.65 -19.70
C ILE A 170 9.64 -5.72 -19.32
N PRO A 171 10.23 -5.84 -18.11
CA PRO A 171 11.36 -5.01 -17.71
C PRO A 171 12.54 -5.22 -18.67
N THR A 172 13.12 -4.14 -19.20
CA THR A 172 14.39 -4.21 -19.94
C THR A 172 15.54 -4.03 -18.96
N THR A 173 16.31 -5.09 -18.76
CA THR A 173 17.57 -5.01 -18.00
C THR A 173 18.62 -4.39 -18.91
N THR A 174 19.20 -3.26 -18.49
CA THR A 174 20.37 -2.70 -19.18
C THR A 174 21.60 -3.08 -18.37
N THR A 175 22.41 -3.98 -18.93
CA THR A 175 23.71 -4.34 -18.37
C THR A 175 24.76 -3.48 -19.05
N THR A 176 25.42 -2.61 -18.28
CA THR A 176 26.62 -1.91 -18.74
C THR A 176 27.83 -2.67 -18.23
N THR A 177 28.63 -3.22 -19.16
CA THR A 177 29.90 -3.86 -18.83
C THR A 177 31.03 -2.91 -19.21
N THR A 178 31.80 -2.49 -18.22
CA THR A 178 33.02 -1.72 -18.43
C THR A 178 34.21 -2.66 -18.25
N THR A 179 34.98 -2.84 -19.33
CA THR A 179 36.21 -3.63 -19.30
C THR A 179 37.38 -2.66 -19.37
N THR A 180 38.25 -2.69 -18.36
CA THR A 180 39.48 -1.89 -18.34
C THR A 180 40.66 -2.82 -18.53
N THR A 181 41.44 -2.60 -19.58
CA THR A 181 42.69 -3.33 -19.84
C THR A 181 43.86 -2.39 -19.62
N THR A 182 44.76 -2.76 -18.70
CA THR A 182 45.99 -2.04 -18.43
C THR A 182 47.16 -2.93 -18.82
N GLU A 183 47.94 -2.54 -19.83
CA GLU A 183 49.20 -3.21 -20.17
C GLU A 183 50.35 -2.51 -19.43
N CYS A 184 51.01 -3.23 -18.53
CA CYS A 184 52.25 -2.75 -17.90
C CYS A 184 53.43 -3.08 -18.82
N ALA A 185 54.25 -2.08 -19.13
CA ALA A 185 55.45 -2.27 -19.94
C ALA A 185 56.51 -3.05 -19.15
N GLY A 186 56.60 -4.35 -19.42
CA GLY A 186 57.67 -5.24 -18.94
C GLY A 186 57.19 -6.23 -17.88
N GLY A 187 56.94 -7.46 -18.31
CA GLY A 187 56.64 -8.60 -17.42
C GLY A 187 55.17 -9.03 -17.50
N SER A 188 54.97 -10.26 -17.97
CA SER A 188 53.70 -10.96 -18.15
C SER A 188 52.74 -10.84 -16.97
N GLY A 189 51.71 -10.01 -17.12
CA GLY A 189 50.58 -9.90 -16.20
C GLY A 189 49.49 -8.99 -16.74
N THR A 190 48.56 -9.54 -17.52
CA THR A 190 47.34 -8.82 -17.93
C THR A 190 46.32 -8.89 -16.80
N THR A 191 46.00 -7.76 -16.17
CA THR A 191 44.90 -7.68 -15.19
C THR A 191 43.65 -7.20 -15.91
N ILE A 192 42.65 -8.07 -16.06
CA ILE A 192 41.35 -7.71 -16.65
C ILE A 192 40.37 -7.43 -15.52
N GLY A 193 40.06 -6.15 -15.29
CA GLY A 193 38.98 -5.73 -14.39
C GLY A 193 37.69 -5.56 -15.18
N SER A 194 36.67 -6.37 -14.88
CA SER A 194 35.33 -6.24 -15.45
C SER A 194 34.35 -5.91 -14.33
N SER A 195 33.76 -4.72 -14.39
CA SER A 195 32.65 -4.33 -13.51
C SER A 195 31.37 -4.23 -14.31
N SER A 196 30.35 -5.01 -13.93
CA SER A 196 29.01 -4.93 -14.50
C SER A 196 28.07 -4.20 -13.53
N ILE A 197 27.47 -3.10 -14.00
CA ILE A 197 26.42 -2.41 -13.26
C ILE A 197 25.08 -2.82 -13.87
N VAL A 198 24.31 -3.60 -13.12
CA VAL A 198 22.93 -3.93 -13.46
C VAL A 198 22.03 -2.87 -12.84
N LYS A 199 21.55 -1.92 -13.63
CA LYS A 199 20.47 -1.02 -13.21
C LYS A 199 19.14 -1.67 -13.60
N SER A 200 18.43 -2.21 -12.62
CA SER A 200 17.00 -2.51 -12.80
C SER A 200 16.23 -1.20 -12.60
N ALA A 201 15.60 -0.70 -13.66
CA ALA A 201 14.65 0.39 -13.52
C ALA A 201 13.44 -0.15 -12.73
N ALA A 202 13.32 0.24 -11.47
CA ALA A 202 12.17 -0.14 -10.65
C ALA A 202 10.88 0.36 -11.32
N ARG A 203 9.98 -0.58 -11.60
CA ARG A 203 8.67 -0.35 -12.20
C ARG A 203 7.87 0.64 -11.35
N SER A 204 7.70 1.87 -11.82
CA SER A 204 6.69 2.78 -11.28
C SER A 204 5.35 2.38 -11.88
N ASP A 205 4.38 2.04 -11.04
CA ASP A 205 3.01 1.79 -11.49
C ASP A 205 2.29 3.16 -11.60
N PRO A 206 2.07 3.69 -12.82
CA PRO A 206 1.49 5.02 -13.00
C PRO A 206 0.07 5.10 -12.45
N HIS A 207 -0.63 3.98 -12.32
CA HIS A 207 -1.99 3.94 -11.78
C HIS A 207 -2.02 3.82 -10.25
N ARG A 208 -0.91 3.49 -9.59
CA ARG A 208 -0.86 3.39 -8.11
C ARG A 208 -1.21 4.72 -7.44
N THR A 209 -0.58 5.81 -7.87
CA THR A 209 -0.84 7.15 -7.30
C THR A 209 -2.28 7.55 -7.55
N LEU A 210 -2.78 7.39 -8.78
CA LEU A 210 -4.16 7.72 -9.15
C LEU A 210 -5.18 6.98 -8.28
N ARG A 211 -4.99 5.67 -8.06
CA ARG A 211 -5.84 4.83 -7.21
C ARG A 211 -5.90 5.34 -5.77
N VAL A 212 -4.73 5.59 -5.16
CA VAL A 212 -4.64 6.08 -3.78
C VAL A 212 -5.26 7.48 -3.67
N THR A 213 -4.98 8.37 -4.62
CA THR A 213 -5.57 9.72 -4.59
C THR A 213 -7.08 9.70 -4.71
N ALA A 214 -7.65 8.83 -5.55
CA ALA A 214 -9.10 8.73 -5.72
C ALA A 214 -9.79 8.25 -4.42
N LEU A 215 -9.18 7.30 -3.70
CA LEU A 215 -9.66 6.86 -2.39
C LEU A 215 -9.58 7.99 -1.35
N ILE A 216 -8.49 8.75 -1.33
CA ILE A 216 -8.33 9.91 -0.43
C ILE A 216 -9.41 10.96 -0.71
N PHE A 217 -9.63 11.33 -1.97
CA PHE A 217 -10.68 12.32 -2.31
C PHE A 217 -12.08 11.85 -1.92
N THR A 218 -12.37 10.56 -2.12
CA THR A 218 -13.64 9.99 -1.69
C THR A 218 -13.78 10.04 -0.17
N GLY A 219 -12.73 9.70 0.59
CA GLY A 219 -12.74 9.83 2.05
C GLY A 219 -12.90 11.28 2.53
N LEU A 220 -12.16 12.22 1.93
CA LEU A 220 -12.23 13.66 2.25
C LEU A 220 -13.61 14.27 1.96
N SER A 221 -14.41 13.66 1.08
CA SER A 221 -15.79 14.11 0.85
C SER A 221 -16.65 14.06 2.12
N ALA A 222 -16.28 13.27 3.14
CA ALA A 222 -16.94 13.24 4.45
C ALA A 222 -16.93 14.59 5.18
N LEU A 223 -16.00 15.50 4.84
CA LEU A 223 -15.99 16.85 5.41
C LEU A 223 -17.26 17.63 5.05
N VAL A 224 -17.88 17.37 3.90
CA VAL A 224 -19.11 18.05 3.47
C VAL A 224 -20.30 17.70 4.38
N PRO A 225 -20.70 16.42 4.58
CA PRO A 225 -21.78 16.09 5.51
C PRO A 225 -21.45 16.48 6.95
N ILE A 226 -20.20 16.38 7.41
CA ILE A 226 -19.81 16.82 8.77
C ILE A 226 -20.03 18.32 8.93
N THR A 227 -19.60 19.12 7.95
CA THR A 227 -19.79 20.58 7.96
C THR A 227 -21.27 20.93 7.89
N HIS A 228 -22.05 20.25 7.05
CA HIS A 228 -23.48 20.50 6.99
C HIS A 228 -24.19 20.15 8.29
N LEU A 229 -23.80 19.03 8.93
CA LEU A 229 -24.33 18.65 10.24
C LEU A 229 -24.06 19.71 11.30
N TYR A 230 -22.90 20.37 11.23
CA TYR A 230 -22.54 21.47 12.13
C TYR A 230 -23.44 22.69 11.92
N LEU A 231 -23.75 23.01 10.66
CA LEU A 231 -24.61 24.14 10.32
C LEU A 231 -26.08 23.93 10.71
N LEU A 232 -26.56 22.67 10.72
CA LEU A 232 -27.94 22.34 11.10
C LEU A 232 -28.15 22.30 12.62
N HIS A 233 -27.13 21.91 13.37
CA HIS A 233 -27.19 21.77 14.83
C HIS A 233 -26.17 22.70 15.49
N ASP A 234 -25.16 22.12 16.15
CA ASP A 234 -24.08 22.84 16.80
C ASP A 234 -22.89 21.90 17.05
N ALA A 235 -21.82 22.43 17.64
CA ALA A 235 -20.64 21.65 17.99
C ALA A 235 -20.92 20.54 19.02
N ARG A 236 -21.91 20.71 19.92
CA ARG A 236 -22.20 19.73 20.98
C ARG A 236 -22.81 18.47 20.37
N TYR A 237 -23.72 18.64 19.40
CA TYR A 237 -24.30 17.55 18.66
C TYR A 237 -23.22 16.78 17.88
N LEU A 238 -22.29 17.48 17.20
CA LEU A 238 -21.19 16.83 16.48
C LEU A 238 -20.30 15.97 17.38
N LEU A 239 -19.95 16.50 18.55
CA LEU A 239 -19.14 15.77 19.53
C LEU A 239 -19.91 14.56 20.07
N ALA A 240 -21.21 14.71 20.33
CA ALA A 240 -22.05 13.63 20.81
C ALA A 240 -22.21 12.50 19.76
N VAL A 241 -22.35 12.84 18.47
CA VAL A 241 -22.38 11.86 17.37
C VAL A 241 -21.01 11.17 17.20
N GLY A 242 -19.93 11.71 17.76
CA GLY A 242 -18.61 11.09 17.75
C GLY A 242 -17.68 11.58 16.63
N VAL A 243 -17.87 12.80 16.12
CA VAL A 243 -17.01 13.40 15.07
C VAL A 243 -15.52 13.43 15.43
N GLY A 244 -15.17 13.48 16.72
CA GLY A 244 -13.78 13.33 17.17
C GLY A 244 -13.15 12.00 16.73
N TRP A 245 -13.91 10.91 16.75
CA TRP A 245 -13.44 9.60 16.29
C TRP A 245 -13.28 9.54 14.77
N TYR A 246 -14.23 10.12 14.01
CA TYR A 246 -14.10 10.23 12.55
C TYR A 246 -12.92 11.14 12.14
N THR A 247 -12.58 12.13 12.96
CA THR A 247 -11.38 12.95 12.75
C THR A 247 -10.11 12.13 12.95
N LEU A 248 -10.05 11.30 13.99
CA LEU A 248 -8.94 10.37 14.21
C LEU A 248 -8.80 9.37 13.07
N GLU A 249 -9.92 8.82 12.57
CA GLU A 249 -9.94 7.96 11.38
C GLU A 249 -9.32 8.67 10.17
N GLY A 250 -9.78 9.88 9.85
CA GLY A 250 -9.24 10.67 8.73
C GLY A 250 -7.75 10.96 8.86
N LEU A 251 -7.28 11.36 10.05
CA LEU A 251 -5.87 11.62 10.31
C LEU A 251 -5.00 10.35 10.18
N ALA A 252 -5.46 9.22 10.72
CA ALA A 252 -4.75 7.95 10.61
C ALA A 252 -4.63 7.50 9.15
N LEU A 253 -5.69 7.61 8.35
CA LEU A 253 -5.69 7.26 6.93
C LEU A 253 -4.79 8.19 6.09
N ILE A 254 -4.81 9.50 6.35
CA ILE A 254 -3.92 10.46 5.66
C ILE A 254 -2.46 10.17 6.01
N LEU A 255 -2.15 9.97 7.31
CA LEU A 255 -0.80 9.62 7.75
C LEU A 255 -0.33 8.32 7.09
N GLY A 256 -1.19 7.31 7.06
CA GLY A 256 -0.90 6.05 6.39
C GLY A 256 -0.60 6.26 4.91
N ALA A 257 -1.40 7.06 4.22
CA ALA A 257 -1.23 7.30 2.79
C ALA A 257 0.12 7.99 2.52
N VAL A 258 0.49 8.96 3.36
CA VAL A 258 1.80 9.62 3.30
C VAL A 258 2.93 8.62 3.49
N VAL A 259 2.86 7.76 4.51
CA VAL A 259 3.86 6.72 4.80
C VAL A 259 3.98 5.74 3.63
N TYR A 260 2.85 5.24 3.11
CA TYR A 260 2.80 4.28 2.00
C TYR A 260 3.29 4.86 0.68
N LEU A 261 2.92 6.10 0.35
CA LEU A 261 3.33 6.75 -0.90
C LEU A 261 4.83 7.09 -0.88
N ASN A 262 5.34 7.55 0.26
CA ASN A 262 6.76 7.93 0.42
C ASN A 262 7.69 6.75 0.71
N LYS A 263 7.15 5.54 0.93
CA LYS A 263 7.91 4.32 1.23
C LYS A 263 8.76 4.47 2.50
N ILE A 264 8.21 5.09 3.53
CA ILE A 264 8.87 5.28 4.82
C ILE A 264 8.48 4.12 5.73
N PRO A 265 9.41 3.45 6.44
CA PRO A 265 10.82 3.79 6.63
C PRO A 265 11.79 3.11 5.64
N GLU A 266 11.36 2.22 4.74
CA GLU A 266 12.30 1.47 3.88
C GLU A 266 13.16 2.38 2.98
N ARG A 267 12.66 3.56 2.63
CA ARG A 267 13.40 4.60 1.90
C ARG A 267 14.53 5.20 2.72
N TRP A 268 14.36 5.30 4.04
CA TRP A 268 15.38 5.84 4.94
C TRP A 268 16.42 4.78 5.32
N TYR A 269 16.01 3.51 5.37
CA TYR A 269 16.85 2.39 5.82
C TYR A 269 16.78 1.18 4.85
N PRO A 270 17.31 1.30 3.62
CA PRO A 270 17.13 0.31 2.57
C PRO A 270 17.76 -1.07 2.84
N HIS A 271 18.69 -1.16 3.79
CA HIS A 271 19.40 -2.42 4.14
C HIS A 271 18.97 -3.00 5.50
N SER A 272 17.97 -2.41 6.16
CA SER A 272 17.51 -2.90 7.46
C SER A 272 16.68 -4.18 7.32
N LYS A 273 17.15 -5.27 7.93
CA LYS A 273 16.42 -6.54 8.01
C LYS A 273 15.05 -6.40 8.70
N VAL A 274 14.90 -5.44 9.62
CA VAL A 274 13.64 -5.18 10.32
C VAL A 274 12.63 -4.53 9.38
N PHE A 275 13.04 -3.51 8.62
CA PHE A 275 12.13 -2.79 7.71
C PHE A 275 11.83 -3.54 6.41
N MET A 276 12.53 -4.65 6.16
CA MET A 276 12.13 -5.64 5.15
C MET A 276 10.93 -6.49 5.58
N LEU A 277 10.76 -6.74 6.88
CA LEU A 277 9.55 -7.39 7.42
C LEU A 277 8.46 -6.36 7.74
N TRP A 278 8.85 -5.24 8.33
CA TRP A 278 7.98 -4.17 8.79
C TRP A 278 8.03 -2.99 7.81
N SER A 279 7.45 -3.20 6.64
CA SER A 279 7.45 -2.25 5.52
C SER A 279 6.47 -1.09 5.72
N SER A 280 6.60 -0.03 4.90
CA SER A 280 5.60 1.04 4.80
C SER A 280 4.18 0.54 4.54
N HIS A 281 4.05 -0.62 3.90
CA HIS A 281 2.76 -1.24 3.65
C HIS A 281 2.17 -1.89 4.91
N ALA A 282 3.01 -2.55 5.73
CA ALA A 282 2.58 -3.05 7.04
C ALA A 282 2.14 -1.88 7.95
N PHE A 283 2.89 -0.77 7.95
CA PHE A 283 2.49 0.45 8.66
C PHE A 283 1.16 1.01 8.17
N TRP A 284 0.94 1.04 6.85
CA TRP A 284 -0.35 1.43 6.28
C TRP A 284 -1.49 0.57 6.83
N HIS A 285 -1.32 -0.75 6.87
CA HIS A 285 -2.33 -1.66 7.40
C HIS A 285 -2.66 -1.40 8.86
N VAL A 286 -1.65 -1.14 9.69
CA VAL A 286 -1.85 -0.76 11.11
C VAL A 286 -2.66 0.53 11.22
N LEU A 287 -2.34 1.55 10.42
CA LEU A 287 -3.07 2.82 10.46
C LEU A 287 -4.51 2.70 9.92
N VAL A 288 -4.74 1.82 8.95
CA VAL A 288 -6.10 1.46 8.51
C VAL A 288 -6.88 0.81 9.67
N LEU A 289 -6.28 -0.10 10.44
CA LEU A 289 -6.92 -0.70 11.61
C LEU A 289 -7.24 0.33 12.69
N VAL A 290 -6.34 1.28 12.96
CA VAL A 290 -6.62 2.40 13.86
C VAL A 290 -7.83 3.19 13.36
N GLY A 291 -7.90 3.46 12.05
CA GLY A 291 -9.06 4.09 11.43
C GLY A 291 -10.35 3.27 11.58
N MET A 292 -10.30 1.95 11.38
CA MET A 292 -11.45 1.06 11.56
C MET A 292 -11.94 1.06 13.01
N VAL A 293 -11.03 0.97 13.99
CA VAL A 293 -11.38 1.04 15.41
C VAL A 293 -11.99 2.40 15.75
N ALA A 294 -11.40 3.50 15.26
CA ALA A 294 -11.95 4.84 15.44
C ALA A 294 -13.36 4.94 14.85
N HIS A 295 -13.59 4.41 13.64
CA HIS A 295 -14.91 4.36 13.03
C HIS A 295 -15.92 3.59 13.89
N THR A 296 -15.53 2.41 14.40
CA THR A 296 -16.35 1.60 15.30
C THR A 296 -16.73 2.38 16.57
N MET A 297 -15.79 3.12 17.16
CA MET A 297 -16.05 3.96 18.33
C MET A 297 -16.99 5.14 18.00
N GLY A 298 -16.82 5.77 16.84
CA GLY A 298 -17.74 6.80 16.34
C GLY A 298 -19.17 6.28 16.21
N LEU A 299 -19.36 5.10 15.61
CA LEU A 299 -20.66 4.44 15.52
C LEU A 299 -21.24 4.13 16.90
N ALA A 300 -20.43 3.63 17.84
CA ALA A 300 -20.88 3.34 19.19
C ALA A 300 -21.35 4.62 19.93
N CYS A 301 -20.66 5.75 19.75
CA CYS A 301 -21.10 7.04 20.27
C CYS A 301 -22.44 7.47 19.67
N ALA A 302 -22.57 7.45 18.34
CA ALA A 302 -23.78 7.86 17.64
C ALA A 302 -25.00 7.01 18.04
N MET A 303 -24.82 5.69 18.15
CA MET A 303 -25.87 4.77 18.61
C MET A 303 -26.25 4.99 20.08
N GLY A 304 -25.28 5.31 20.94
CA GLY A 304 -25.57 5.63 22.34
C GLY A 304 -26.43 6.88 22.48
N LEU A 305 -26.26 7.84 21.58
CA LEU A 305 -27.08 9.04 21.49
C LEU A 305 -28.53 8.72 21.08
N GLU A 306 -28.71 7.80 20.13
CA GLU A 306 -30.05 7.33 19.70
C GLU A 306 -30.76 6.58 20.84
N ALA A 307 -30.08 5.64 21.49
CA ALA A 307 -30.65 4.85 22.58
C ALA A 307 -31.02 5.65 23.84
N GLY A 308 -30.45 6.85 24.02
CA GLY A 308 -30.79 7.74 25.12
C GLY A 308 -31.99 8.65 24.85
N ARG A 309 -32.57 8.61 23.64
CA ARG A 309 -33.75 9.40 23.25
C ARG A 309 -35.07 8.64 23.37
N ASP A 310 -35.01 7.31 23.43
CA ASP A 310 -36.15 6.40 23.66
C ASP A 310 -36.39 6.18 25.17
#